data_AF-A0ABD6NY11-F1
#
_entry.id   AF-A0ABD6NY11-F1
#
_cell.length_a   1.000
_cell.length_b   1.000
_cell.length_c   1.000
_cell.angle_alpha   90.00
_cell.angle_beta   90.00
_cell.angle_gamma   90.00
#
_symmetry.space_group_name_H-M   'P 1'
#
loop_
_entity.id
_entity.type
_entity.pdbx_description
1 polymer ?
#
loop_
_entity_poly.entity_id
_entity_poly.type
_entity_poly.pdbx_seq_one_letter_code
_entity_poly.pdbx_strand_id
1 'polypeptide(L)'
;MGCAAAAAPGPAAWAAPADTVDQPAPCWSDQIAVSASQTQGAAGHRGLTLVFALAGGAEPCTLTGYPGVDSGNGGPPLHARPTPRGYMGGLPAGVEEPPTVTLSLSTQGQAVVEGLATDADGNQCPTYTDLVVTPPNVMQVYTVPATIDACGLEVHPVTAG
;
A
#
# COMPACT_ATOMS: atom_id res chain seq x y z
N MET A 1 50.65 6.30 65.58
CA MET A 1 50.85 5.83 64.18
C MET A 1 49.57 5.16 63.73
N GLY A 2 48.84 5.73 62.77
CA GLY A 2 47.67 5.11 62.15
C GLY A 2 47.56 5.57 60.70
N CYS A 3 47.59 4.64 59.75
CA CYS A 3 47.40 4.94 58.32
C CYS A 3 45.90 4.81 57.98
N ALA A 4 45.32 5.86 57.40
CA ALA A 4 44.02 5.80 56.75
C ALA A 4 44.22 5.47 55.27
N ALA A 5 43.57 4.41 54.79
CA ALA A 5 43.53 4.06 53.36
C ALA A 5 42.36 4.78 52.69
N ALA A 6 42.66 5.56 51.65
CA ALA A 6 41.65 6.22 50.82
C ALA A 6 41.12 5.25 49.76
N ALA A 7 39.80 5.07 49.69
CA ALA A 7 39.12 4.30 48.65
C ALA A 7 38.93 5.18 47.40
N ALA A 8 39.34 4.67 46.22
CA ALA A 8 39.12 5.34 44.94
C ALA A 8 37.71 5.01 44.40
N PRO A 9 36.98 5.99 43.83
CA PRO A 9 35.70 5.74 43.18
C PRO A 9 35.90 5.02 41.84
N GLY A 10 35.09 3.99 41.59
CA GLY A 10 35.06 3.28 40.30
C GLY A 10 34.44 4.12 39.18
N PRO A 11 34.75 3.82 37.90
CA PRO A 11 34.24 4.57 36.77
C PRO A 11 32.73 4.37 36.62
N ALA A 12 32.02 5.46 36.33
CA ALA A 12 30.61 5.43 35.98
C ALA A 12 30.43 4.69 34.64
N ALA A 13 29.66 3.60 34.66
CA ALA A 13 29.22 2.94 33.45
C ALA A 13 28.21 3.85 32.73
N TRP A 14 28.62 4.43 31.60
CA TRP A 14 27.68 5.06 30.69
C TRP A 14 26.83 3.96 30.03
N ALA A 15 25.53 3.99 30.27
CA ALA A 15 24.58 3.22 29.48
C ALA A 15 24.55 3.81 28.06
N ALA A 16 24.81 2.97 27.05
CA ALA A 16 24.58 3.32 25.67
C ALA A 16 23.08 3.64 25.46
N PRO A 17 22.73 4.61 24.60
CA PRO A 17 21.33 4.81 24.23
C PRO A 17 20.78 3.52 23.65
N ALA A 18 19.56 3.15 24.05
CA ALA A 18 18.86 2.02 23.44
C ALA A 18 18.69 2.31 21.95
N ASP A 19 19.12 1.38 21.09
CA ASP A 19 18.82 1.42 19.67
C ASP A 19 17.29 1.59 19.53
N THR A 20 16.87 2.74 19.00
CA THR A 20 15.55 2.87 18.40
C THR A 20 15.43 1.72 17.42
N VAL A 21 14.51 0.78 17.68
CA VAL A 21 14.21 -0.32 16.75
C VAL A 21 14.00 0.32 15.38
N ASP A 22 14.95 0.09 14.48
CA ASP A 22 15.01 0.74 13.18
C ASP A 22 13.74 0.39 12.42
N GLN A 23 12.81 1.35 12.34
CA GLN A 23 11.58 1.15 11.58
C GLN A 23 11.97 1.14 10.10
N PRO A 24 11.49 0.17 9.30
CA PRO A 24 11.86 0.09 7.90
C PRO A 24 11.58 1.42 7.18
N ALA A 25 12.57 1.88 6.42
CA ALA A 25 12.44 3.11 5.66
C ALA A 25 11.26 3.04 4.66
N PRO A 26 10.70 4.19 4.23
CA PRO A 26 9.72 4.19 3.15
C PRO A 26 10.26 3.49 1.90
N CYS A 27 9.39 2.72 1.24
CA CYS A 27 9.77 2.05 -0.01
C CYS A 27 10.14 3.08 -1.08
N TRP A 28 11.10 2.73 -1.92
CA TRP A 28 11.52 3.56 -3.04
C TRP A 28 11.68 2.73 -4.33
N SER A 29 11.49 3.40 -5.47
CA SER A 29 11.75 2.91 -6.83
C SER A 29 11.35 1.44 -7.10
N ASP A 30 12.35 0.59 -7.31
CA ASP A 30 12.31 -0.79 -7.81
C ASP A 30 12.23 -1.83 -6.69
N GLN A 31 12.06 -1.40 -5.44
CA GLN A 31 11.88 -2.30 -4.30
C GLN A 31 10.52 -3.00 -4.28
N ILE A 32 9.59 -2.62 -5.16
CA ILE A 32 8.21 -3.08 -5.13
C ILE A 32 7.89 -3.86 -6.41
N ALA A 33 7.26 -5.02 -6.25
CA ALA A 33 6.53 -5.69 -7.31
C ALA A 33 5.03 -5.42 -7.13
N VAL A 34 4.34 -5.12 -8.23
CA VAL A 34 2.89 -4.89 -8.24
C VAL A 34 2.21 -5.95 -9.09
N SER A 35 1.15 -6.54 -8.54
CA SER A 35 0.28 -7.48 -9.27
C SER A 35 -1.18 -7.20 -8.93
N ALA A 36 -2.10 -7.81 -9.67
CA ALA A 36 -3.53 -7.71 -9.42
C ALA A 36 -4.19 -9.09 -9.41
N SER A 37 -5.24 -9.21 -8.62
CA SER A 37 -6.14 -10.37 -8.62
C SER A 37 -7.59 -9.90 -8.68
N GLN A 38 -8.45 -10.68 -9.34
CA GLN A 38 -9.87 -10.35 -9.41
C GLN A 38 -10.55 -10.61 -8.06
N THR A 39 -11.36 -9.65 -7.64
CA THR A 39 -12.21 -9.76 -6.46
C THR A 39 -13.65 -10.01 -6.90
N GLN A 40 -14.39 -10.80 -6.13
CA GLN A 40 -15.81 -11.06 -6.42
C GLN A 40 -16.59 -9.75 -6.35
N GLY A 41 -17.28 -9.41 -7.44
CA GLY A 41 -18.18 -8.25 -7.48
C GLY A 41 -19.58 -8.58 -6.96
N ALA A 42 -20.27 -7.57 -6.42
CA ALA A 42 -21.68 -7.67 -6.07
C ALA A 42 -22.40 -6.34 -6.32
N ALA A 43 -23.72 -6.39 -6.50
CA ALA A 43 -24.57 -5.22 -6.77
C ALA A 43 -24.09 -4.30 -7.92
N GLY A 44 -23.48 -4.88 -8.96
CA GLY A 44 -22.93 -4.12 -10.10
C GLY A 44 -21.50 -3.62 -9.91
N HIS A 45 -20.97 -3.67 -8.68
CA HIS A 45 -19.57 -3.37 -8.41
C HIS A 45 -18.65 -4.43 -9.02
N ARG A 46 -17.46 -3.98 -9.40
CA ARG A 46 -16.31 -4.78 -9.82
C ARG A 46 -15.14 -4.39 -8.94
N GLY A 47 -14.33 -5.37 -8.56
CA GLY A 47 -13.17 -5.12 -7.73
C GLY A 47 -11.94 -5.86 -8.23
N LEU A 48 -10.81 -5.19 -8.08
CA LEU A 48 -9.49 -5.78 -8.21
C LEU A 48 -8.74 -5.55 -6.89
N THR A 49 -8.03 -6.57 -6.41
CA THR A 49 -7.06 -6.38 -5.33
C THR A 49 -5.68 -6.23 -5.95
N LEU A 50 -5.12 -5.03 -5.84
CA LEU A 50 -3.70 -4.77 -6.09
C LEU A 50 -2.88 -5.34 -4.93
N VAL A 51 -1.81 -6.04 -5.25
CA VAL A 51 -0.86 -6.60 -4.28
C VAL A 51 0.49 -5.94 -4.50
N PHE A 52 1.04 -5.38 -3.42
CA PHE A 52 2.35 -4.76 -3.35
C PHE A 52 3.25 -5.67 -2.51
N ALA A 53 4.30 -6.21 -3.12
CA ALA A 53 5.26 -7.07 -2.45
C ALA A 53 6.68 -6.53 -2.65
N LEU A 54 7.62 -6.97 -1.82
CA LEU A 54 9.03 -6.69 -2.09
C LEU A 54 9.45 -7.34 -3.42
N ALA A 55 10.13 -6.57 -4.27
CA ALA A 55 10.87 -7.13 -5.38
C ALA A 55 12.02 -8.01 -4.85
N GLY A 56 12.40 -9.02 -5.63
CA GLY A 56 13.37 -10.02 -5.18
C GLY A 56 14.70 -9.40 -4.74
N GLY A 57 15.08 -9.61 -3.48
CA GLY A 57 16.33 -9.11 -2.90
C GLY A 57 16.27 -7.69 -2.32
N ALA A 58 15.11 -7.03 -2.34
CA ALA A 58 14.92 -5.75 -1.67
C ALA A 58 14.88 -5.92 -0.14
N GLU A 59 15.35 -4.91 0.58
CA GLU A 59 15.19 -4.82 2.04
C GLU A 59 13.74 -4.46 2.42
N PRO A 60 13.28 -4.84 3.63
CA PRO A 60 11.99 -4.40 4.15
C PRO A 60 11.83 -2.88 4.09
N CYS A 61 10.63 -2.45 3.74
CA CYS A 61 10.30 -1.04 3.59
C CYS A 61 8.82 -0.77 3.91
N THR A 62 8.42 0.50 4.03
CA THR A 62 7.06 0.88 4.38
C THR A 62 6.29 1.55 3.25
N LEU A 63 4.99 1.27 3.16
CA LEU A 63 4.02 1.92 2.29
C LEU A 63 2.88 2.52 3.11
N THR A 64 2.47 3.74 2.77
CA THR A 64 1.37 4.45 3.44
C THR A 64 0.61 5.28 2.42
N GLY A 65 -0.72 5.25 2.47
CA GLY A 65 -1.58 6.06 1.61
C GLY A 65 -2.23 5.29 0.47
N TYR A 66 -2.57 5.99 -0.61
CA TYR A 66 -3.31 5.47 -1.75
C TYR A 66 -2.37 5.28 -2.94
N PRO A 67 -2.46 4.15 -3.68
CA PRO A 67 -1.78 4.07 -4.95
C PRO A 67 -2.48 4.98 -5.98
N GLY A 68 -1.71 5.56 -6.88
CA GLY A 68 -2.26 6.12 -8.10
C GLY A 68 -2.70 4.99 -9.02
N VAL A 69 -3.90 5.09 -9.60
CA VAL A 69 -4.42 4.09 -10.53
C VAL A 69 -5.10 4.80 -11.69
N ASP A 70 -4.62 4.52 -12.90
CA ASP A 70 -5.25 4.91 -14.15
C ASP A 70 -5.68 3.65 -14.91
N SER A 71 -6.75 3.76 -15.70
CA SER A 71 -7.13 2.67 -16.60
C SER A 71 -6.13 2.55 -17.75
N GLY A 72 -5.83 1.31 -18.15
CA GLY A 72 -5.09 1.01 -19.35
C GLY A 72 -5.97 0.95 -20.60
N ASN A 73 -5.72 -0.03 -21.46
CA ASN A 73 -6.44 -0.19 -22.72
C ASN A 73 -7.88 -0.71 -22.50
N GLY A 74 -8.84 -0.25 -23.31
CA GLY A 74 -10.22 -0.76 -23.30
C GLY A 74 -11.32 0.31 -23.47
N GLY A 75 -11.02 1.57 -23.16
CA GLY A 75 -11.97 2.67 -23.23
C GLY A 75 -11.31 4.04 -23.09
N PRO A 76 -12.10 5.11 -22.90
CA PRO A 76 -11.58 6.42 -22.51
C PRO A 76 -10.76 6.34 -21.23
N PRO A 77 -9.72 7.17 -21.06
CA PRO A 77 -8.89 7.11 -19.85
C PRO A 77 -9.70 7.48 -18.60
N LEU A 78 -9.62 6.62 -17.59
CA LEU A 78 -10.16 6.83 -16.25
C LEU A 78 -9.02 7.04 -15.26
N HIS A 79 -9.20 7.98 -14.35
CA HIS A 79 -8.35 8.19 -13.20
C HIS A 79 -9.11 7.78 -11.93
N ALA A 80 -8.54 6.87 -11.15
CA ALA A 80 -9.18 6.41 -9.93
C ALA A 80 -9.19 7.50 -8.87
N ARG A 81 -10.34 7.68 -8.22
CA ARG A 81 -10.49 8.62 -7.11
C ARG A 81 -10.02 7.96 -5.81
N PRO A 82 -9.11 8.56 -5.04
CA PRO A 82 -8.80 8.10 -3.69
C PRO A 82 -10.05 8.20 -2.81
N THR A 83 -10.52 7.04 -2.34
CA THR A 83 -11.72 6.95 -1.50
C THR A 83 -11.39 6.13 -0.26
N PRO A 84 -11.55 6.67 0.97
CA PRO A 84 -11.20 5.93 2.19
C PRO A 84 -11.93 4.61 2.33
N ARG A 85 -13.19 4.55 1.87
CA ARG A 85 -14.11 3.42 2.02
C ARG A 85 -15.06 3.37 0.83
N GLY A 86 -15.32 2.16 0.33
CA GLY A 86 -16.23 1.88 -0.77
C GLY A 86 -17.04 0.62 -0.49
N TYR A 87 -17.78 0.15 -1.49
CA TYR A 87 -18.57 -1.08 -1.35
C TYR A 87 -17.67 -2.32 -1.24
N MET A 88 -16.56 -2.31 -1.98
CA MET A 88 -15.66 -3.44 -2.13
C MET A 88 -14.53 -3.46 -1.08
N GLY A 89 -14.28 -2.35 -0.38
CA GLY A 89 -13.23 -2.30 0.63
C GLY A 89 -12.90 -0.92 1.17
N GLY A 90 -11.65 -0.80 1.62
CA GLY A 90 -11.13 0.40 2.27
C GLY A 90 -10.94 0.25 3.77
N LEU A 91 -10.85 1.39 4.44
CA LEU A 91 -10.55 1.47 5.86
C LEU A 91 -11.72 0.93 6.71
N PRO A 92 -11.43 0.39 7.92
CA PRO A 92 -12.47 0.11 8.89
C PRO A 92 -13.31 1.34 9.24
N ALA A 93 -14.55 1.12 9.70
CA ALA A 93 -15.40 2.20 10.17
C ALA A 93 -14.74 2.96 11.34
N GLY A 94 -14.75 4.29 11.27
CA GLY A 94 -14.12 5.16 12.28
C GLY A 94 -12.60 5.34 12.13
N VAL A 95 -11.97 4.71 11.14
CA VAL A 95 -10.58 4.95 10.76
C VAL A 95 -10.58 5.81 9.49
N GLU A 96 -9.92 6.97 9.55
CA GLU A 96 -9.81 7.91 8.43
C GLU A 96 -8.39 7.99 7.86
N GLU A 97 -7.39 7.65 8.66
CA GLU A 97 -5.99 7.72 8.25
C GLU A 97 -5.53 6.38 7.68
N PRO A 98 -4.91 6.35 6.48
CA PRO A 98 -4.27 5.16 5.94
C PRO A 98 -3.21 4.60 6.89
N PRO A 99 -3.21 3.29 7.18
CA PRO A 99 -2.17 2.70 8.00
C PRO A 99 -0.83 2.70 7.26
N THR A 100 0.27 2.61 8.03
CA THR A 100 1.59 2.28 7.48
C THR A 100 1.75 0.76 7.44
N VAL A 101 2.09 0.24 6.26
CA VAL A 101 2.26 -1.18 6.00
C VAL A 101 3.73 -1.48 5.75
N THR A 102 4.28 -2.42 6.51
CA THR A 102 5.65 -2.92 6.29
C THR A 102 5.61 -4.05 5.27
N LEU A 103 6.30 -3.86 4.15
CA LEU A 103 6.60 -4.92 3.19
C LEU A 103 7.83 -5.70 3.67
N SER A 104 7.72 -7.02 3.65
CA SER A 104 8.80 -7.95 4.01
C SER A 104 8.70 -9.22 3.16
N LEU A 105 9.62 -10.17 3.35
CA LEU A 105 9.52 -11.48 2.71
C LEU A 105 8.26 -12.27 3.10
N SER A 106 7.63 -11.91 4.23
CA SER A 106 6.42 -12.58 4.75
C SER A 106 5.19 -11.68 4.79
N THR A 107 5.29 -10.42 4.35
CA THR A 107 4.22 -9.43 4.48
C THR A 107 4.11 -8.61 3.21
N GLN A 108 2.89 -8.54 2.69
CA GLN A 108 2.53 -7.77 1.51
C GLN A 108 1.53 -6.67 1.87
N GLY A 109 1.49 -5.62 1.07
CA GLY A 109 0.43 -4.62 1.09
C GLY A 109 -0.65 -4.96 0.07
N GLN A 110 -1.87 -4.54 0.34
CA GLN A 110 -2.99 -4.70 -0.58
C GLN A 110 -3.77 -3.38 -0.69
N ALA A 111 -4.28 -3.08 -1.88
CA ALA A 111 -5.26 -2.01 -2.09
C ALA A 111 -6.37 -2.51 -3.01
N VAL A 112 -7.60 -2.11 -2.73
CA VAL A 112 -8.74 -2.45 -3.58
C VAL A 112 -9.01 -1.32 -4.56
N VAL A 113 -9.14 -1.67 -5.84
CA VAL A 113 -9.66 -0.80 -6.90
C VAL A 113 -11.10 -1.21 -7.16
N GLU A 114 -12.00 -0.25 -7.14
CA GLU A 114 -13.43 -0.45 -7.27
C GLU A 114 -13.98 0.29 -8.48
N GLY A 115 -14.91 -0.33 -9.20
CA GLY A 115 -15.63 0.27 -10.30
C GLY A 115 -17.06 -0.24 -10.40
N LEU A 116 -17.86 0.37 -11.27
CA LEU A 116 -19.21 -0.07 -11.60
C LEU A 116 -19.25 -0.58 -13.04
N ALA A 117 -19.89 -1.74 -13.23
CA ALA A 117 -20.04 -2.34 -14.56
C ALA A 117 -21.11 -1.69 -15.43
N THR A 118 -21.93 -0.80 -14.84
CA THR A 118 -22.95 -0.04 -15.56
C THR A 118 -22.91 1.43 -15.14
N ASP A 119 -23.23 2.32 -16.08
CA ASP A 119 -23.38 3.74 -15.80
C ASP A 119 -24.72 4.06 -15.09
N ALA A 120 -24.96 5.36 -14.85
CA ALA A 120 -26.18 5.83 -14.18
C ALA A 120 -27.47 5.62 -15.01
N ASP A 121 -27.33 5.46 -16.33
CA ASP A 121 -28.44 5.21 -17.26
C ASP A 121 -28.67 3.69 -17.47
N GLY A 122 -27.83 2.84 -16.86
CA GLY A 122 -27.90 1.38 -16.93
C GLY A 122 -27.18 0.77 -18.14
N ASN A 123 -26.42 1.56 -18.90
CA ASN A 123 -25.61 1.03 -20.00
C ASN A 123 -24.37 0.33 -19.46
N GLN A 124 -23.89 -0.68 -20.18
CA GLN A 124 -22.65 -1.37 -19.82
C GLN A 124 -21.45 -0.45 -19.98
N CYS A 125 -20.56 -0.51 -19.00
CA CYS A 125 -19.29 0.20 -19.05
C CYS A 125 -18.26 -0.51 -19.93
N PRO A 126 -17.26 0.23 -20.45
CA PRO A 126 -16.11 -0.39 -21.13
C PRO A 126 -15.37 -1.38 -20.23
N THR A 127 -14.81 -2.40 -20.86
CA THR A 127 -13.91 -3.38 -20.21
C THR A 127 -12.47 -2.98 -20.46
N TYR A 128 -11.71 -2.72 -19.40
CA TYR A 128 -10.27 -2.48 -19.45
C TYR A 128 -9.48 -3.77 -19.29
N THR A 129 -8.30 -3.85 -19.89
CA THR A 129 -7.44 -5.05 -19.89
C THR A 129 -6.21 -4.95 -19.01
N ASP A 130 -5.92 -3.74 -18.53
CA ASP A 130 -4.77 -3.43 -17.70
C ASP A 130 -5.04 -2.15 -16.90
N LEU A 131 -4.25 -1.98 -15.84
CA LEU A 131 -4.19 -0.76 -15.03
C LEU A 131 -2.76 -0.19 -15.09
N VAL A 132 -2.66 1.13 -15.03
CA VAL A 132 -1.40 1.83 -14.82
C VAL A 132 -1.35 2.26 -13.36
N VAL A 133 -0.44 1.67 -12.61
CA VAL A 133 -0.40 1.75 -11.14
C VAL A 133 0.90 2.41 -10.68
N THR A 134 0.78 3.36 -9.77
CA THR A 134 1.88 4.02 -9.08
C THR A 134 1.75 3.74 -7.58
N PRO A 135 2.67 2.96 -6.95
CA PRO A 135 2.60 2.72 -5.51
C PRO A 135 2.64 4.01 -4.70
N PRO A 136 2.06 4.03 -3.48
CA PRO A 136 2.04 5.25 -2.67
C PRO A 136 3.44 5.80 -2.43
N ASN A 137 3.62 7.09 -2.68
CA ASN A 137 4.88 7.83 -2.46
C ASN A 137 6.09 7.30 -3.24
N VAL A 138 5.87 6.49 -4.28
CA VAL A 138 6.92 5.98 -5.19
C VAL A 138 6.65 6.52 -6.59
N MET A 139 7.69 6.93 -7.31
CA MET A 139 7.55 7.51 -8.66
C MET A 139 7.50 6.46 -9.78
N GLN A 140 7.77 5.20 -9.46
CA GLN A 140 7.75 4.10 -10.42
C GLN A 140 6.31 3.77 -10.81
N VAL A 141 6.09 3.65 -12.13
CA VAL A 141 4.80 3.29 -12.72
C VAL A 141 4.87 1.84 -13.22
N TYR A 142 3.80 1.08 -13.00
CA TYR A 142 3.66 -0.31 -13.38
C TYR A 142 2.42 -0.49 -14.26
N THR A 143 2.57 -1.15 -15.41
CA THR A 143 1.41 -1.65 -16.15
C THR A 143 1.06 -3.04 -15.63
N VAL A 144 -0.11 -3.18 -15.04
CA VAL A 144 -0.57 -4.39 -14.36
C VAL A 144 -1.71 -5.01 -15.17
N PRO A 145 -1.52 -6.20 -15.77
CA PRO A 145 -2.58 -6.90 -16.48
C PRO A 145 -3.73 -7.23 -15.52
N ALA A 146 -4.93 -6.71 -15.80
CA ALA A 146 -6.11 -6.92 -14.99
C ALA A 146 -7.37 -6.52 -15.77
N THR A 147 -8.43 -7.32 -15.70
CA THR A 147 -9.68 -7.02 -16.38
C THR A 147 -10.71 -6.42 -15.43
N ILE A 148 -11.27 -5.26 -15.78
CA ILE A 148 -12.33 -4.61 -15.01
C ILE A 148 -13.29 -3.85 -15.92
N ASP A 149 -14.59 -4.00 -15.69
CA ASP A 149 -15.63 -3.16 -16.31
C ASP A 149 -15.83 -1.91 -15.46
N ALA A 150 -15.68 -0.72 -16.04
CA ALA A 150 -15.76 0.53 -15.28
C ALA A 150 -16.13 1.75 -16.13
N CYS A 151 -17.03 2.60 -15.63
CA CYS A 151 -17.24 3.96 -16.16
C CYS A 151 -16.56 5.02 -15.27
N GLY A 152 -16.08 4.60 -14.11
CA GLY A 152 -15.32 5.37 -13.14
C GLY A 152 -14.61 4.38 -12.21
N LEU A 153 -13.50 4.84 -11.63
CA LEU A 153 -12.70 4.04 -10.72
C LEU A 153 -12.55 4.76 -9.39
N GLU A 154 -12.55 3.98 -8.32
CA GLU A 154 -12.14 4.38 -6.99
C GLU A 154 -10.98 3.50 -6.55
N VAL A 155 -10.14 4.03 -5.68
CA VAL A 155 -9.01 3.30 -5.11
C VAL A 155 -8.95 3.53 -3.61
N HIS A 156 -8.75 2.44 -2.89
CA HIS A 156 -8.69 2.42 -1.44
C HIS A 156 -7.23 2.46 -0.95
N PRO A 157 -6.99 2.88 0.30
CA PRO A 157 -5.62 2.96 0.81
C PRO A 157 -5.01 1.57 0.97
N VAL A 158 -3.68 1.52 0.95
CA VAL A 158 -2.93 0.28 1.18
C VAL A 158 -3.14 -0.17 2.63
N THR A 159 -3.49 -1.44 2.80
CA THR A 159 -3.59 -2.14 4.09
C THR A 159 -2.69 -3.38 4.10
N ALA A 160 -2.43 -3.93 5.28
CA ALA A 160 -1.70 -5.19 5.39
C ALA A 160 -2.53 -6.34 4.79
N GLY A 161 -1.88 -7.15 3.98
CA GLY A 161 -2.47 -8.25 3.22
C GLY A 161 -2.48 -9.61 3.91
#